data_AF-A0A7C6S2V7-F1
#
_entry.id   AF-A0A7C6S2V7-F1
#
_cell.length_a   1.000
_cell.length_b   1.000
_cell.length_c   1.000
_cell.angle_alpha   90.00
_cell.angle_beta   90.00
_cell.angle_gamma   90.00
#
_symmetry.space_group_name_H-M   'P 1'
#
loop_
_entity.id
_entity.type
_entity.pdbx_description
1 polymer ?
#
loop_
_entity_poly.entity_id
_entity_poly.type
_entity_poly.pdbx_seq_one_letter_code
_entity_poly.pdbx_strand_id
1 'polypeptide(L)'
;MKKEDFRQKAHSVLDEIINNIAEMEKKVNEVSDDMKEEYNERIARLQEIKHDLTKKLEDYEGMTENRWDVVKESFEEFLVRVNKAWKVSYRKASSAFKK
;
A
#
# COMPACT_ATOMS: atom_id res chain seq x y z
N MET A 1 1.82 0.74 -19.44
CA MET A 1 1.90 -0.74 -19.37
C MET A 1 0.64 -1.43 -19.90
N LYS A 2 0.63 -2.77 -20.11
CA LYS A 2 -0.60 -3.52 -20.42
C LYS A 2 -1.53 -3.59 -19.20
N LYS A 3 -2.83 -3.73 -19.46
CA LYS A 3 -3.89 -3.78 -18.44
C LYS A 3 -3.58 -4.84 -17.37
N GLU A 4 -3.32 -6.07 -17.80
CA GLU A 4 -2.99 -7.21 -16.94
C GLU A 4 -1.71 -7.00 -16.09
N ASP A 5 -0.69 -6.42 -16.70
CA ASP A 5 0.59 -6.09 -16.06
C ASP A 5 0.38 -5.11 -14.88
N PHE A 6 -0.49 -4.10 -15.09
CA PHE A 6 -0.85 -3.15 -14.05
C PHE A 6 -1.54 -3.85 -12.89
N ARG A 7 -2.53 -4.70 -13.20
CA ARG A 7 -3.25 -5.50 -12.20
C ARG A 7 -2.28 -6.33 -11.37
N GLN A 8 -1.43 -7.12 -12.01
CA GLN A 8 -0.45 -7.96 -11.30
C GLN A 8 0.44 -7.12 -10.37
N LYS A 9 0.95 -5.98 -10.87
CA LYS A 9 1.80 -5.10 -10.07
C LYS A 9 1.05 -4.45 -8.90
N ALA A 10 -0.18 -4.01 -9.12
CA ALA A 10 -1.01 -3.41 -8.09
C ALA A 10 -1.41 -4.43 -7.01
N HIS A 11 -1.78 -5.65 -7.39
CA HIS A 11 -2.01 -6.74 -6.43
C HIS A 11 -0.73 -7.10 -5.67
N SER A 12 0.42 -7.19 -6.35
CA SER A 12 1.70 -7.44 -5.66
C SER A 12 2.00 -6.37 -4.61
N VAL A 13 1.80 -5.08 -4.95
CA VAL A 13 1.99 -3.98 -3.99
C VAL A 13 0.96 -4.06 -2.86
N LEU A 14 -0.28 -4.42 -3.16
CA LEU A 14 -1.34 -4.59 -2.16
C LEU A 14 -1.00 -5.71 -1.17
N ASP A 15 -0.56 -6.87 -1.66
CA ASP A 15 -0.13 -8.01 -0.85
C ASP A 15 1.10 -7.65 0.00
N GLU A 16 2.07 -6.92 -0.56
CA GLU A 16 3.18 -6.38 0.22
C GLU A 16 2.68 -5.50 1.37
N ILE A 17 1.79 -4.54 1.10
CA ILE A 17 1.22 -3.66 2.13
C ILE A 17 0.49 -4.47 3.21
N ILE A 18 -0.32 -5.45 2.82
CA ILE A 18 -1.08 -6.30 3.75
C ILE A 18 -0.13 -7.09 4.66
N ASN A 19 0.87 -7.75 4.08
CA ASN A 19 1.85 -8.52 4.85
C ASN A 19 2.61 -7.62 5.83
N ASN A 20 3.02 -6.43 5.40
CA ASN A 20 3.71 -5.48 6.27
C ASN A 20 2.80 -4.98 7.40
N ILE A 21 1.52 -4.69 7.13
CA ILE A 21 0.56 -4.32 8.18
C ILE A 21 0.46 -5.43 9.21
N ALA A 22 0.28 -6.69 8.78
CA ALA A 22 0.17 -7.83 9.68
C ALA A 22 1.43 -8.03 10.53
N GLU A 23 2.62 -7.85 9.95
CA GLU A 23 3.88 -7.88 10.70
C GLU A 23 3.98 -6.74 11.72
N MET A 24 3.56 -5.52 11.37
CA MET A 24 3.55 -4.39 12.30
C MET A 24 2.55 -4.60 13.43
N GLU A 25 1.34 -5.05 13.14
CA GLU A 25 0.29 -5.34 14.11
C GLU A 25 0.74 -6.42 15.10
N LYS A 26 1.45 -7.45 14.62
CA LYS A 26 2.05 -8.46 15.50
C LYS A 26 3.06 -7.83 16.45
N LYS A 27 3.98 -7.02 15.92
CA LYS A 27 5.03 -6.37 16.72
C LYS A 27 4.48 -5.29 17.65
N VAL A 28 3.37 -4.61 17.31
CA VAL A 28 2.66 -3.68 18.21
C VAL A 28 2.35 -4.33 19.55
N ASN A 29 1.92 -5.58 19.53
CA ASN A 29 1.57 -6.30 20.74
C ASN A 29 2.80 -6.66 21.60
N GLU A 30 4.01 -6.59 21.02
CA GLU A 30 5.29 -6.95 21.66
C GLU A 30 6.09 -5.72 22.12
N VAL A 31 5.75 -4.50 21.69
CA VAL A 31 6.44 -3.26 22.06
C VAL A 31 5.79 -2.55 23.26
N SER A 32 6.49 -1.56 23.85
CA SER A 32 5.98 -0.73 24.93
C SER A 32 4.84 0.18 24.48
N ASP A 33 4.00 0.62 25.42
CA ASP A 33 2.82 1.45 25.11
C ASP A 33 3.17 2.77 24.39
N ASP A 34 4.30 3.40 24.71
CA ASP A 34 4.80 4.58 23.98
C ASP A 34 5.07 4.29 22.49
N MET A 35 5.58 3.10 22.17
CA MET A 35 5.81 2.69 20.79
C MET A 35 4.51 2.26 20.12
N LYS A 36 3.54 1.71 20.85
CA LYS A 36 2.24 1.28 20.29
C LYS A 36 1.51 2.45 19.63
N GLU A 37 1.54 3.64 20.22
CA GLU A 37 0.88 4.80 19.63
C GLU A 37 1.51 5.17 18.28
N GLU A 38 2.85 5.27 18.22
CA GLU A 38 3.56 5.47 16.93
C GLU A 38 3.11 4.43 15.92
N TYR A 39 3.13 3.16 16.31
CA TYR A 39 2.88 2.07 15.39
C TYR A 39 1.43 2.04 14.91
N ASN A 40 0.46 2.35 15.77
CA ASN A 40 -0.94 2.43 15.39
C ASN A 40 -1.19 3.55 14.38
N GLU A 41 -0.57 4.72 14.53
CA GLU A 41 -0.59 5.76 13.49
C GLU A 41 0.06 5.26 12.18
N ARG A 42 1.17 4.53 12.35
CA ARG A 42 1.90 3.71 11.34
C ARG A 42 0.95 2.91 10.46
N ILE A 43 0.26 2.00 11.13
CA ILE A 43 -0.66 1.01 10.59
C ILE A 43 -1.87 1.71 9.98
N ALA A 44 -2.44 2.72 10.63
CA ALA A 44 -3.56 3.49 10.11
C ALA A 44 -3.24 4.10 8.74
N ARG A 45 -2.07 4.74 8.58
CA ARG A 45 -1.64 5.26 7.28
C ARG A 45 -1.47 4.17 6.22
N LEU A 46 -0.92 3.02 6.59
CA LEU A 46 -0.79 1.89 5.66
C LEU A 46 -2.16 1.32 5.27
N GLN A 47 -3.11 1.27 6.20
CA GLN A 47 -4.49 0.86 5.92
C GLN A 47 -5.20 1.85 4.99
N GLU A 48 -4.98 3.16 5.14
CA GLU A 48 -5.48 4.17 4.19
C GLU A 48 -4.92 3.94 2.78
N ILE A 49 -3.60 3.74 2.66
CA ILE A 49 -2.95 3.46 1.38
C ILE A 49 -3.48 2.15 0.77
N LYS A 50 -3.66 1.10 1.59
CA LYS A 50 -4.25 -0.17 1.18
C LYS A 50 -5.65 0.04 0.60
N HIS A 51 -6.48 0.80 1.32
CA HIS A 51 -7.85 1.09 0.93
C HIS A 51 -7.92 1.87 -0.38
N ASP A 52 -7.08 2.90 -0.51
CA ASP A 52 -7.00 3.72 -1.72
C ASP A 52 -6.57 2.89 -2.94
N LEU A 53 -5.55 2.02 -2.78
CA LEU A 53 -5.13 1.09 -3.83
C LEU A 53 -6.21 0.07 -4.19
N THR A 54 -6.90 -0.48 -3.20
CA THR A 54 -7.99 -1.46 -3.40
C THR A 54 -9.12 -0.83 -4.20
N LYS A 55 -9.59 0.35 -3.77
CA LYS A 55 -10.64 1.09 -4.46
C LYS A 55 -10.26 1.42 -5.89
N LYS A 56 -8.99 1.77 -6.12
CA LYS A 56 -8.48 2.05 -7.47
C LYS A 56 -8.42 0.79 -8.32
N LEU A 57 -8.04 -0.36 -7.75
CA LEU A 57 -8.08 -1.66 -8.42
C LEU A 57 -9.52 -2.05 -8.81
N GLU A 58 -10.50 -1.87 -7.93
CA GLU A 58 -11.92 -2.16 -8.22
C GLU A 58 -12.44 -1.29 -9.38
N ASP A 59 -12.12 0.01 -9.38
CA ASP A 59 -12.44 0.94 -10.47
C ASP A 59 -11.83 0.44 -11.80
N TYR A 60 -10.61 -0.09 -11.76
CA TYR A 60 -9.92 -0.70 -12.90
C TYR A 60 -10.55 -2.03 -13.37
N GLU A 61 -11.02 -2.89 -12.46
CA GLU A 61 -11.62 -4.18 -12.81
C GLU A 61 -12.93 -3.99 -13.60
N GLY A 62 -13.67 -2.92 -13.29
CA GLY A 62 -14.85 -2.50 -14.05
C GLY A 62 -14.57 -1.80 -15.38
N MET A 63 -13.32 -1.46 -15.71
CA MET A 63 -12.99 -0.72 -16.94
C MET A 63 -12.81 -1.61 -18.17
N THR A 64 -13.28 -1.13 -19.32
CA THR A 64 -12.99 -1.73 -20.64
C THR A 64 -11.56 -1.40 -21.09
N GLU A 65 -11.00 -2.20 -22.00
CA GLU A 65 -9.65 -1.96 -22.56
C GLU A 65 -9.54 -0.60 -23.26
N ASN A 66 -10.61 -0.11 -23.89
CA ASN A 66 -10.60 1.18 -24.57
C ASN A 66 -10.46 2.36 -23.58
N ARG A 67 -11.07 2.24 -22.40
CA ARG A 67 -10.93 3.23 -21.33
C ARG A 67 -9.57 3.14 -20.65
N TRP A 68 -9.02 1.92 -20.54
CA TRP A 68 -7.68 1.69 -19.99
C TRP A 68 -6.60 2.51 -20.71
N ASP A 69 -6.61 2.54 -22.05
CA ASP A 69 -5.55 3.23 -22.79
C ASP A 69 -5.45 4.73 -22.45
N VAL A 70 -6.58 5.36 -22.11
CA VAL A 70 -6.67 6.77 -21.72
C VAL A 70 -6.23 6.99 -20.27
N VAL A 71 -6.52 6.06 -19.37
CA VAL A 71 -6.27 6.24 -17.93
C VAL A 71 -4.98 5.57 -17.45
N LYS A 72 -4.34 4.72 -18.26
CA LYS A 72 -3.16 3.92 -17.88
C LYS A 72 -2.07 4.76 -17.24
N GLU A 73 -1.78 5.95 -17.78
CA GLU A 73 -0.74 6.84 -17.25
C GLU A 73 -1.10 7.35 -15.86
N SER A 74 -2.36 7.76 -15.66
CA SER A 74 -2.85 8.21 -14.35
C SER A 74 -2.81 7.09 -13.31
N PHE A 75 -3.17 5.87 -13.70
CA PHE A 75 -3.09 4.69 -12.83
C PHE A 75 -1.64 4.30 -12.53
N GLU A 76 -0.74 4.37 -13.52
CA GLU A 76 0.70 4.12 -13.36
C GLU A 76 1.32 5.13 -12.39
N GLU A 77 1.04 6.42 -12.56
CA GLU A 77 1.47 7.47 -11.63
C GLU A 77 0.94 7.24 -10.22
N PHE A 78 -0.35 6.89 -10.11
CA PHE A 78 -0.98 6.57 -8.84
C PHE A 78 -0.27 5.42 -8.13
N LEU A 79 0.00 4.32 -8.85
CA LEU A 79 0.67 3.16 -8.30
C LEU A 79 2.11 3.49 -7.89
N VAL A 80 2.82 4.35 -8.64
CA VAL A 80 4.13 4.86 -8.24
C VAL A 80 4.05 5.67 -6.95
N ARG A 81 3.05 6.54 -6.80
CA ARG A 81 2.84 7.34 -5.58
C ARG A 81 2.52 6.46 -4.38
N VAL A 82 1.59 5.51 -4.53
CA VAL A 82 1.26 4.50 -3.51
C VAL A 82 2.52 3.72 -3.14
N ASN A 83 3.24 3.21 -4.13
CA ASN A 83 4.45 2.43 -3.92
C ASN A 83 5.52 3.20 -3.13
N LYS A 84 5.67 4.50 -3.43
CA LYS A 84 6.59 5.38 -2.70
C LYS A 84 6.08 5.67 -1.29
N ALA A 85 4.79 5.96 -1.13
CA ALA A 85 4.19 6.30 0.15
C ALA A 85 4.30 5.15 1.15
N TRP A 86 3.91 3.93 0.76
CA TRP A 86 3.98 2.79 1.67
C TRP A 86 5.43 2.42 2.00
N LYS A 87 6.36 2.48 1.04
CA LYS A 87 7.79 2.23 1.31
C LYS A 87 8.40 3.25 2.25
N VAL A 88 8.01 4.52 2.16
CA VAL A 88 8.47 5.56 3.11
C VAL A 88 7.89 5.30 4.49
N SER A 89 6.59 5.01 4.60
CA SER A 89 5.94 4.65 5.86
C SER A 89 6.57 3.41 6.48
N TYR A 90 6.83 2.37 5.69
CA TYR A 90 7.47 1.13 6.10
C TYR A 90 8.93 1.33 6.51
N ARG A 91 9.75 2.03 5.72
CA ARG A 91 11.17 2.25 6.06
C ARG A 91 11.33 3.07 7.34
N LYS A 92 10.45 4.04 7.57
CA LYS A 92 10.40 4.77 8.84
C LYS A 92 10.05 3.82 9.98
N ALA A 93 9.04 2.97 9.79
CA ALA A 93 8.69 1.94 10.76
C ALA A 93 9.87 1.01 11.03
N SER A 94 10.44 0.35 10.01
CA SER A 94 11.59 -0.58 10.08
C SER A 94 12.80 -0.01 10.82
N SER A 95 13.05 1.30 10.70
CA SER A 95 14.10 1.99 11.46
C SER A 95 13.77 2.20 12.94
N ALA A 96 12.49 2.38 13.29
CA ALA A 96 12.04 2.46 14.68
C ALA A 96 12.10 1.10 15.39
N PHE A 97 12.04 -0.03 14.67
CA PHE A 97 12.24 -1.38 15.25
C PHE A 97 13.70 -1.69 15.63
N LYS A 98 14.68 -0.93 15.14
CA LYS A 98 16.11 -1.21 15.35
C LYS A 98 16.73 -0.47 16.53
N LYS A 99 15.96 0.35 17.25
CA LYS A 99 16.44 1.18 18.35
C LYS A 99 15.81 0.72 19.66
#